data_AF-A0A7Y5UXN5-F1
#
_entry.id   AF-A0A7Y5UXN5-F1
#
_cell.length_a   1.000
_cell.length_b   1.000
_cell.length_c   1.000
_cell.angle_alpha   90.00
_cell.angle_beta   90.00
_cell.angle_gamma   90.00
#
_symmetry.space_group_name_H-M   'P 1'
#
loop_
_entity.id
_entity.type
_entity.pdbx_description
1 polymer ?
#
loop_
_entity_poly.entity_id
_entity_poly.type
_entity_poly.pdbx_seq_one_letter_code
_entity_poly.pdbx_strand_id
1 'polypeptide(L)'
;VLPLGRSGGQLQAEGVLLADHALPHMPVAMTLPVRGPWPATSVVGLAPGRQAELLETGRLELRHARPHWDGTTLWIEFTVVNHAGQELVGGLQGQLEGEAWAAAGYRFPPGGWLARLAFTPRRPRLWQPGRPEVYVVRVELADGATLSDATSLAIGLKEVTCERGRWRLHDQTLELINAENAADVGRAADRTATAVAVSPRNAPELLAEAERRGVPVVIESTAPAELLAAELLYGGRAAVLGTRLR
;
A
#
# COMPACT_ATOMS: atom_id res chain seq x y z
N VAL A 1 26.83 26.49 8.82
CA VAL A 1 28.07 27.25 8.57
C VAL A 1 29.20 26.26 8.77
N LEU A 2 29.92 25.72 7.77
CA LEU A 2 30.08 25.92 6.31
C LEU A 2 30.39 24.53 5.67
N PRO A 3 30.61 24.37 4.35
CA PRO A 3 30.09 25.07 3.17
C PRO A 3 29.35 24.10 2.19
N LEU A 4 28.89 24.59 1.04
CA LEU A 4 28.37 23.77 -0.06
C LEU A 4 29.48 23.37 -1.06
N GLY A 5 29.49 22.10 -1.47
CA GLY A 5 30.27 21.62 -2.63
C GLY A 5 29.34 21.16 -3.76
N ARG A 6 29.63 21.55 -5.00
CA ARG A 6 28.92 21.06 -6.21
C ARG A 6 29.78 20.03 -6.94
N SER A 7 29.28 18.82 -7.09
CA SER A 7 29.69 17.84 -8.10
C SER A 7 28.45 17.18 -8.70
N GLY A 8 28.58 16.58 -9.89
CA GLY A 8 27.42 16.27 -10.73
C GLY A 8 26.78 14.91 -10.47
N GLY A 9 25.45 14.85 -10.61
CA GLY A 9 24.87 13.89 -11.54
C GLY A 9 24.54 12.47 -11.07
N GLN A 10 24.43 12.19 -9.77
CA GLN A 10 23.68 11.01 -9.29
C GLN A 10 22.90 11.34 -8.01
N LEU A 11 21.58 11.09 -8.03
CA LEU A 11 20.76 11.06 -6.83
C LEU A 11 20.91 9.68 -6.17
N GLN A 12 21.99 9.51 -5.40
CA GLN A 12 22.04 8.44 -4.40
C GLN A 12 21.06 8.81 -3.29
N ALA A 13 20.10 7.92 -3.01
CA ALA A 13 19.19 8.07 -1.88
C ALA A 13 19.91 7.61 -0.61
N GLU A 14 20.75 8.48 -0.03
CA GLU A 14 21.35 8.24 1.29
C GLU A 14 20.23 8.07 2.33
N GLY A 15 20.27 6.97 3.07
CA GLY A 15 19.20 6.57 3.97
C GLY A 15 19.09 7.50 5.18
N VAL A 16 17.95 8.18 5.33
CA VAL A 16 17.66 8.97 6.54
C VAL A 16 17.43 8.03 7.72
N LEU A 17 18.42 7.96 8.62
CA LEU A 17 18.29 7.39 9.95
C LEU A 17 17.29 8.22 10.77
N LEU A 18 16.04 7.78 10.81
CA LEU A 18 15.06 8.29 11.77
C LEU A 18 15.33 7.66 13.14
N ALA A 19 15.61 8.51 14.13
CA ALA A 19 15.99 8.08 15.47
C ALA A 19 14.77 7.68 16.32
N ASP A 20 14.72 6.39 16.66
CA ASP A 20 14.28 5.82 17.95
C ASP A 20 13.15 6.54 18.72
N HIS A 21 11.97 6.65 18.10
CA HIS A 21 10.70 6.87 18.80
C HIS A 21 9.69 5.81 18.38
N ALA A 22 9.09 5.14 19.38
CA ALA A 22 8.28 3.96 19.20
C ALA A 22 6.90 4.25 18.57
N LEU A 23 6.83 4.20 17.24
CA LEU A 23 5.57 4.14 16.51
C LEU A 23 5.14 2.66 16.34
N PRO A 24 3.91 2.27 16.73
CA PRO A 24 3.44 0.90 16.55
C PRO A 24 3.37 0.58 15.05
N HIS A 25 3.93 -0.58 14.67
CA HIS A 25 4.31 -0.93 13.30
C HIS A 25 3.21 -0.72 12.25
N MET A 26 3.24 0.44 11.57
CA MET A 26 2.43 0.69 10.38
C MET A 26 3.07 0.07 9.13
N PRO A 27 2.27 -0.49 8.21
CA PRO A 27 2.75 -1.04 6.95
C PRO A 27 2.96 0.07 5.91
N VAL A 28 4.12 0.07 5.24
CA VAL A 28 4.39 0.98 4.13
C VAL A 28 4.03 0.32 2.80
N ALA A 29 2.87 0.68 2.25
CA ALA A 29 2.56 0.44 0.84
C ALA A 29 2.90 1.70 0.03
N MET A 30 3.94 1.60 -0.81
CA MET A 30 4.36 2.67 -1.72
C MET A 30 3.42 2.73 -2.92
N THR A 31 2.59 3.78 -3.02
CA THR A 31 2.09 4.22 -4.32
C THR A 31 3.25 4.87 -5.06
N LEU A 32 3.77 4.23 -6.12
CA LEU A 32 4.95 4.74 -6.85
C LEU A 32 4.68 6.15 -7.42
N PRO A 33 5.61 7.11 -7.25
CA PRO A 33 5.40 8.49 -7.69
C PRO A 33 5.38 8.60 -9.22
N VAL A 34 4.21 8.93 -9.77
CA VAL A 34 3.98 9.00 -11.22
C VAL A 34 4.77 10.16 -11.85
N ARG A 35 5.91 9.85 -12.48
CA ARG A 35 6.73 10.78 -13.28
C ARG A 35 7.00 10.24 -14.68
N GLY A 36 5.95 10.15 -15.50
CA GLY A 36 6.07 9.76 -16.91
C GLY A 36 4.74 9.84 -17.67
N PRO A 37 4.77 9.86 -19.02
CA PRO A 37 3.56 9.95 -19.86
C PRO A 37 2.92 8.57 -20.12
N TRP A 38 2.85 7.72 -19.10
CA TRP A 38 2.32 6.36 -19.18
C TRP A 38 1.17 6.19 -18.17
N PRO A 39 0.14 5.37 -18.47
CA PRO A 39 -0.95 5.13 -17.55
C PRO A 39 -0.43 4.46 -16.27
N ALA A 40 -0.72 5.07 -15.12
CA ALA A 40 -0.33 4.54 -13.82
C ALA A 40 -1.40 3.56 -13.28
N THR A 41 -1.05 2.29 -13.21
CA THR A 41 -1.82 1.27 -12.49
C THR A 41 -1.42 1.32 -11.01
N SER A 42 -1.97 2.29 -10.27
CA SER A 42 -1.68 2.47 -8.83
C SER A 42 -2.60 1.61 -7.97
N VAL A 43 -2.00 0.67 -7.23
CA VAL A 43 -2.71 -0.46 -6.62
C VAL A 43 -2.55 -0.39 -5.11
N VAL A 44 -3.67 -0.46 -4.38
CA VAL A 44 -3.70 -0.04 -2.97
C VAL A 44 -4.24 -1.16 -2.09
N GLY A 45 -3.31 -1.82 -1.39
CA GLY A 45 -3.63 -2.73 -0.30
C GLY A 45 -3.69 -2.01 1.04
N LEU A 46 -4.86 -2.07 1.69
CA LEU A 46 -5.01 -1.85 3.12
C LEU A 46 -4.25 -2.97 3.84
N ALA A 47 -3.02 -2.67 4.21
CA ALA A 47 -2.19 -3.52 5.04
C ALA A 47 -2.50 -3.25 6.54
N PRO A 48 -2.18 -4.18 7.44
CA PRO A 48 -3.15 -5.20 7.83
C PRO A 48 -3.97 -4.81 9.08
N GLY A 49 -5.11 -5.45 9.25
CA GLY A 49 -5.61 -5.75 10.59
C GLY A 49 -4.66 -6.75 11.24
N ARG A 50 -3.65 -6.29 11.98
CA ARG A 50 -2.57 -7.14 12.51
C ARG A 50 -3.03 -8.01 13.69
N GLN A 51 -3.78 -9.07 13.40
CA GLN A 51 -3.68 -10.32 14.16
C GLN A 51 -2.49 -11.12 13.61
N ALA A 52 -1.28 -10.66 13.92
CA ALA A 52 -0.09 -11.49 13.80
C ALA A 52 -0.03 -12.35 15.07
N GLU A 53 -0.64 -13.52 15.01
CA GLU A 53 -0.39 -14.59 15.97
C GLU A 53 1.03 -15.12 15.70
N LEU A 54 2.03 -14.38 16.23
CA LEU A 54 3.41 -14.82 16.30
C LEU A 54 3.46 -16.04 17.22
N LEU A 55 3.34 -17.22 16.61
CA LEU A 55 3.48 -18.49 17.28
C LEU A 55 4.86 -18.53 17.96
N GLU A 56 4.92 -18.99 19.21
CA GLU A 56 6.09 -18.85 20.11
C GLU A 56 7.40 -19.50 19.59
N THR A 57 7.31 -20.23 18.48
CA THR A 57 8.40 -20.97 17.82
C THR A 57 8.76 -20.45 16.43
N GLY A 58 8.15 -19.35 15.95
CA GLY A 58 8.29 -18.84 14.57
C GLY A 58 9.72 -18.49 14.17
N ARG A 59 10.36 -19.36 13.36
CA ARG A 59 11.73 -19.17 12.86
C ARG A 59 11.79 -18.27 11.61
N LEU A 60 10.66 -18.14 10.93
CA LEU A 60 10.41 -17.30 9.77
C LEU A 60 9.27 -16.31 10.08
N GLU A 61 9.45 -15.02 9.81
CA GLU A 61 8.49 -13.94 10.09
C GLU A 61 8.09 -13.20 8.80
N LEU A 62 6.81 -12.85 8.65
CA LEU A 62 6.26 -12.02 7.57
C LEU A 62 6.33 -10.53 7.92
N ARG A 63 7.21 -9.78 7.26
CA ARG A 63 7.26 -8.31 7.30
C ARG A 63 6.85 -7.69 5.96
N HIS A 64 6.26 -6.50 6.04
CA HIS A 64 5.96 -5.60 4.90
C HIS A 64 5.34 -6.27 3.65
N ALA A 65 4.01 -6.40 3.63
CA ALA A 65 3.29 -6.76 2.42
C ALA A 65 3.25 -5.59 1.41
N ARG A 66 3.58 -5.86 0.14
CA ARG A 66 3.50 -4.90 -0.98
C ARG A 66 2.71 -5.50 -2.15
N PRO A 67 1.38 -5.27 -2.21
CA PRO A 67 0.58 -5.71 -3.33
C PRO A 67 0.76 -4.81 -4.57
N HIS A 68 0.81 -5.42 -5.75
CA HIS A 68 0.74 -4.74 -7.04
C HIS A 68 -0.13 -5.56 -8.01
N TRP A 69 -0.76 -4.87 -8.96
CA TRP A 69 -1.70 -5.46 -9.93
C TRP A 69 -1.36 -4.96 -11.32
N ASP A 70 -1.22 -5.89 -12.27
CA ASP A 70 -0.75 -5.62 -13.63
C ASP A 70 -1.88 -5.50 -14.68
N GLY A 71 -3.14 -5.47 -14.22
CA GLY A 71 -4.33 -5.57 -15.06
C GLY A 71 -4.89 -6.99 -15.19
N THR A 72 -4.16 -8.03 -14.76
CA THR A 72 -4.59 -9.44 -14.82
C THR A 72 -4.27 -10.23 -13.54
N THR A 73 -3.13 -9.98 -12.90
CA THR A 73 -2.64 -10.70 -11.72
C THR A 73 -2.34 -9.74 -10.58
N LEU A 74 -2.86 -10.06 -9.40
CA LEU A 74 -2.51 -9.44 -8.12
C LEU A 74 -1.29 -10.18 -7.58
N TRP A 75 -0.15 -9.53 -7.65
CA TRP A 75 1.08 -9.97 -6.99
C TRP A 75 1.15 -9.37 -5.59
N ILE A 76 1.71 -10.10 -4.63
CA ILE A 76 2.01 -9.56 -3.30
C ILE A 76 3.43 -9.95 -2.93
N GLU A 77 4.30 -8.96 -2.76
CA GLU A 77 5.65 -9.15 -2.24
C GLU A 77 5.64 -9.12 -0.71
N PHE A 78 6.49 -9.93 -0.08
CA PHE A 78 6.71 -9.96 1.35
C PHE A 78 8.22 -9.93 1.65
N THR A 79 8.61 -9.20 2.70
CA THR A 79 9.93 -9.36 3.32
C THR A 79 9.84 -10.48 4.36
N VAL A 80 10.29 -11.67 4.01
CA VAL A 80 10.44 -12.76 4.98
C VAL A 80 11.72 -12.55 5.76
N VAL A 81 11.69 -12.64 7.09
CA VAL A 81 12.89 -12.65 7.93
C VAL A 81 13.10 -14.04 8.51
N ASN A 82 14.23 -14.66 8.20
CA ASN A 82 14.70 -15.88 8.86
C ASN A 82 15.56 -15.52 10.07
N HIS A 83 15.09 -15.90 11.26
CA HIS A 83 15.75 -15.66 12.55
C HIS A 83 16.73 -16.79 12.93
N ALA A 84 16.77 -17.89 12.18
CA ALA A 84 17.73 -18.97 12.39
C ALA A 84 19.08 -18.67 11.74
N GLY A 85 20.18 -19.09 12.38
CA GLY A 85 21.54 -18.98 11.85
C GLY A 85 21.88 -19.96 10.70
N GLN A 86 20.88 -20.48 9.99
CA GLN A 86 21.00 -21.43 8.88
C GLN A 86 19.92 -21.20 7.82
N GLU A 87 20.12 -21.69 6.60
CA GLU A 87 19.07 -21.72 5.58
C GLU A 87 17.89 -22.61 6.04
N LEU A 88 16.66 -22.13 5.81
CA LEU A 88 15.42 -22.89 6.02
C LEU A 88 14.71 -23.14 4.68
N VAL A 89 14.00 -24.26 4.59
CA VAL A 89 13.22 -24.63 3.41
C VAL A 89 11.74 -24.56 3.77
N GLY A 90 11.05 -23.59 3.21
CA GLY A 90 9.69 -23.24 3.59
C GLY A 90 8.81 -22.92 2.40
N GLY A 91 7.63 -22.37 2.68
CA GLY A 91 6.72 -21.94 1.63
C GLY A 91 5.75 -20.88 2.10
N LEU A 92 5.30 -20.05 1.15
CA LEU A 92 4.13 -19.21 1.30
C LEU A 92 2.91 -19.94 0.72
N GLN A 93 1.80 -19.90 1.44
CA GLN A 93 0.48 -20.29 0.96
C GLN A 93 -0.45 -19.07 1.03
N GLY A 94 -1.28 -18.88 0.00
CA GLY A 94 -2.15 -17.74 -0.16
C GLY A 94 -3.60 -18.15 -0.42
N GLN A 95 -4.50 -17.60 0.38
CA GLN A 95 -5.95 -17.74 0.21
C GLN A 95 -6.54 -16.38 -0.21
N LEU A 96 -7.45 -16.39 -1.19
CA LEU A 96 -8.18 -15.22 -1.68
C LEU A 96 -9.67 -15.45 -1.37
N GLU A 97 -10.30 -14.56 -0.59
CA GLU A 97 -11.68 -14.74 -0.09
C GLU A 97 -11.90 -16.05 0.72
N GLY A 98 -10.82 -16.68 1.20
CA GLY A 98 -10.85 -17.99 1.86
C GLY A 98 -10.67 -19.20 0.91
N GLU A 99 -10.67 -19.01 -0.41
CA GLU A 99 -10.31 -20.05 -1.37
C GLU A 99 -8.77 -20.15 -1.49
N ALA A 100 -8.21 -21.36 -1.36
CA ALA A 100 -6.78 -21.59 -1.54
C ALA A 100 -6.36 -21.36 -3.00
N TRP A 101 -5.47 -20.40 -3.24
CA TRP A 101 -5.28 -19.79 -4.56
C TRP A 101 -3.84 -19.82 -5.06
N ALA A 102 -2.87 -19.67 -4.16
CA ALA A 102 -1.45 -19.53 -4.50
C ALA A 102 -0.57 -20.31 -3.53
N ALA A 103 0.52 -20.90 -4.03
CA ALA A 103 1.56 -21.50 -3.21
C ALA A 103 2.93 -21.34 -3.89
N ALA A 104 3.96 -21.03 -3.10
CA ALA A 104 5.33 -20.87 -3.59
C ALA A 104 6.33 -21.38 -2.54
N GLY A 105 7.19 -22.32 -2.95
CA GLY A 105 8.27 -22.87 -2.11
C GLY A 105 9.54 -22.03 -2.22
N TYR A 106 10.26 -21.89 -1.09
CA TYR A 106 11.42 -21.02 -0.96
C TYR A 106 12.55 -21.66 -0.14
N ARG A 107 13.77 -21.22 -0.44
CA ARG A 107 14.92 -21.30 0.46
C ARG A 107 15.10 -19.92 1.09
N PHE A 108 15.09 -19.85 2.41
CA PHE A 108 15.24 -18.61 3.16
C PHE A 108 16.63 -18.61 3.80
N PRO A 109 17.62 -17.88 3.27
CA PRO A 109 18.90 -17.67 3.95
C PRO A 109 18.67 -16.85 5.24
N PRO A 110 19.59 -16.86 6.22
CA PRO A 110 19.49 -16.05 7.43
C PRO A 110 19.31 -14.55 7.13
N GLY A 111 18.44 -13.87 7.89
CA GLY A 111 18.12 -12.46 7.68
C GLY A 111 16.94 -12.23 6.73
N GLY A 112 16.90 -11.06 6.08
CA GLY A 112 15.77 -10.62 5.26
C GLY A 112 15.85 -11.08 3.80
N TRP A 113 14.75 -11.63 3.29
CA TRP A 113 14.59 -12.11 1.91
C TRP A 113 13.26 -11.64 1.30
N LEU A 114 13.19 -11.54 -0.04
CA LEU A 114 11.96 -11.18 -0.75
C LEU A 114 11.27 -12.43 -1.33
N ALA A 115 10.02 -12.64 -0.92
CA ALA A 115 9.13 -13.68 -1.43
C ALA A 115 7.89 -13.06 -2.09
N ARG A 116 7.22 -13.79 -2.99
CA ARG A 116 6.08 -13.28 -3.79
C ARG A 116 4.99 -14.33 -3.97
N LEU A 117 3.73 -13.94 -3.78
CA LEU A 117 2.57 -14.70 -4.23
C LEU A 117 1.89 -14.02 -5.41
N ALA A 118 1.19 -14.81 -6.22
CA ALA A 118 0.48 -14.37 -7.42
C ALA A 118 -0.97 -14.89 -7.40
N PHE A 119 -1.93 -14.00 -7.59
CA PHE A 119 -3.36 -14.27 -7.53
C PHE A 119 -4.01 -13.74 -8.81
N THR A 120 -4.50 -14.63 -9.68
CA THR A 120 -5.17 -14.26 -10.94
C THR A 120 -6.70 -14.43 -10.81
N PRO A 121 -7.45 -13.42 -10.29
CA PRO A 121 -8.90 -13.48 -10.18
C PRO A 121 -9.56 -13.49 -11.57
N ARG A 122 -10.37 -14.53 -11.85
CA ARG A 122 -11.06 -14.68 -13.16
C ARG A 122 -12.04 -13.55 -13.50
N ARG A 123 -12.46 -12.78 -12.51
CA ARG A 123 -13.31 -11.57 -12.62
C ARG A 123 -12.82 -10.58 -11.56
N PRO A 124 -11.94 -9.62 -11.90
CA PRO A 124 -11.48 -8.63 -10.93
C PRO A 124 -12.62 -7.71 -10.50
N ARG A 125 -12.86 -7.66 -9.18
CA ARG A 125 -13.70 -6.68 -8.50
C ARG A 125 -12.89 -5.40 -8.33
N LEU A 126 -13.26 -4.36 -9.08
CA LEU A 126 -12.59 -3.07 -9.02
C LEU A 126 -13.25 -2.19 -7.96
N TRP A 127 -12.44 -1.63 -7.06
CA TRP A 127 -12.86 -0.66 -6.06
C TRP A 127 -13.47 0.56 -6.75
N GLN A 128 -14.68 0.96 -6.35
CA GLN A 128 -15.41 2.08 -6.97
C GLN A 128 -15.91 3.08 -5.91
N PRO A 129 -16.12 4.35 -6.27
CA PRO A 129 -16.71 5.33 -5.36
C PRO A 129 -18.10 4.87 -4.89
N GLY A 130 -18.36 4.93 -3.59
CA GLY A 130 -19.60 4.43 -2.98
C GLY A 130 -19.81 2.89 -3.06
N ARG A 131 -18.90 2.14 -3.70
CA ARG A 131 -18.84 0.67 -3.72
C ARG A 131 -17.39 0.21 -3.51
N PRO A 132 -16.86 0.35 -2.29
CA PRO A 132 -15.47 0.02 -1.97
C PRO A 132 -15.25 -1.50 -1.90
N GLU A 133 -15.31 -2.19 -3.04
CA GLU A 133 -15.00 -3.61 -3.13
C GLU A 133 -13.52 -3.85 -2.76
N VAL A 134 -13.29 -4.82 -1.88
CA VAL A 134 -11.97 -5.24 -1.42
C VAL A 134 -11.85 -6.76 -1.47
N TYR A 135 -10.63 -7.26 -1.59
CA TYR A 135 -10.29 -8.68 -1.46
C TYR A 135 -9.63 -8.95 -0.11
N VAL A 136 -10.12 -9.94 0.63
CA VAL A 136 -9.40 -10.46 1.80
C VAL A 136 -8.38 -11.49 1.31
N VAL A 137 -7.10 -11.21 1.55
CA VAL A 137 -6.00 -12.14 1.26
C VAL A 137 -5.35 -12.57 2.56
N ARG A 138 -5.44 -13.87 2.88
CA ARG A 138 -4.72 -14.50 3.99
C ARG A 138 -3.46 -15.15 3.43
N VAL A 139 -2.32 -14.92 4.07
CA VAL A 139 -1.03 -15.52 3.69
C VAL A 139 -0.42 -16.20 4.91
N GLU A 140 0.01 -17.43 4.71
CA GLU A 140 0.61 -18.30 5.72
C GLU A 140 2.03 -18.68 5.29
N LEU A 141 2.97 -18.64 6.23
CA LEU A 141 4.39 -18.91 6.01
C LEU A 141 4.80 -20.12 6.85
N ALA A 142 5.30 -21.18 6.21
CA ALA A 142 5.69 -22.42 6.88
C ALA A 142 7.21 -22.69 6.78
N ASP A 143 7.79 -23.26 7.85
CA ASP A 143 9.09 -23.95 7.85
C ASP A 143 8.82 -25.46 7.70
N GLY A 144 9.12 -26.03 6.54
CA GLY A 144 8.69 -27.38 6.17
C GLY A 144 7.16 -27.57 6.24
N ALA A 145 6.69 -28.34 7.24
CA ALA A 145 5.29 -28.62 7.49
C ALA A 145 4.70 -27.83 8.68
N THR A 146 5.49 -26.97 9.32
CA THR A 146 5.10 -26.21 10.52
C THR A 146 4.76 -24.78 10.15
N LEU A 147 3.55 -24.31 10.49
CA LEU A 147 3.19 -22.90 10.38
C LEU A 147 4.11 -22.06 11.28
N SER A 148 4.73 -21.03 10.70
CA SER A 148 5.71 -20.16 11.36
C SER A 148 5.16 -18.76 11.62
N ASP A 149 4.40 -18.20 10.68
CA ASP A 149 3.73 -16.91 10.80
C ASP A 149 2.53 -16.84 9.84
N ALA A 150 1.57 -15.94 10.09
CA ALA A 150 0.41 -15.70 9.25
C ALA A 150 -0.01 -14.22 9.26
N THR A 151 -0.55 -13.74 8.14
CA THR A 151 -1.05 -12.37 8.01
C THR A 151 -2.32 -12.30 7.16
N SER A 152 -3.06 -11.19 7.26
CA SER A 152 -4.28 -10.94 6.47
C SER A 152 -4.32 -9.49 5.99
N LEU A 153 -4.65 -9.31 4.71
CA LEU A 153 -4.64 -8.05 3.98
C LEU A 153 -6.01 -7.78 3.38
N ALA A 154 -6.41 -6.52 3.26
CA ALA A 154 -7.61 -6.10 2.52
C ALA A 154 -7.19 -5.27 1.29
N ILE A 155 -7.50 -5.71 0.07
CA ILE A 155 -6.90 -5.13 -1.14
C ILE A 155 -7.98 -4.59 -2.08
N GLY A 156 -7.95 -3.27 -2.31
CA GLY A 156 -8.80 -2.61 -3.30
C GLY A 156 -8.08 -2.54 -4.65
N LEU A 157 -8.51 -3.34 -5.63
CA LEU A 157 -7.98 -3.25 -7.00
C LEU A 157 -8.51 -1.99 -7.68
N LYS A 158 -7.62 -1.14 -8.17
CA LYS A 158 -7.99 0.05 -8.94
C LYS A 158 -6.88 0.48 -9.89
N GLU A 159 -7.26 1.33 -10.83
CA GLU A 159 -6.39 1.93 -11.83
C GLU A 159 -6.51 3.45 -11.68
N VAL A 160 -5.40 4.19 -11.62
CA VAL A 160 -5.41 5.60 -11.19
C VAL A 160 -4.40 6.41 -11.99
N THR A 161 -4.84 7.01 -13.10
CA THR A 161 -3.97 7.87 -13.90
C THR A 161 -4.06 9.33 -13.42
N CYS A 162 -2.91 10.02 -13.44
CA CYS A 162 -2.84 11.45 -13.15
C CYS A 162 -2.08 12.14 -14.28
N GLU A 163 -2.80 12.82 -15.17
CA GLU A 163 -2.24 13.48 -16.35
C GLU A 163 -2.48 14.98 -16.28
N ARG A 164 -1.40 15.77 -16.29
CA ARG A 164 -1.45 17.25 -16.26
C ARG A 164 -2.32 17.79 -15.11
N GLY A 165 -2.29 17.11 -13.96
CA GLY A 165 -3.07 17.46 -12.77
C GLY A 165 -4.54 17.02 -12.78
N ARG A 166 -5.01 16.34 -13.84
CA ARG A 166 -6.33 15.69 -13.88
C ARG A 166 -6.18 14.23 -13.44
N TRP A 167 -7.00 13.83 -12.47
CA TRP A 167 -7.06 12.45 -12.00
C TRP A 167 -8.16 11.68 -12.74
N ARG A 168 -7.90 10.42 -13.08
CA ARG A 168 -8.90 9.44 -13.50
C ARG A 168 -8.83 8.24 -12.57
N LEU A 169 -9.98 7.72 -12.16
CA LEU A 169 -10.12 6.44 -11.48
C LEU A 169 -10.81 5.49 -12.44
N HIS A 170 -10.09 4.44 -12.84
CA HIS A 170 -10.39 3.67 -14.06
C HIS A 170 -10.55 4.66 -15.23
N ASP A 171 -11.57 4.52 -16.08
CA ASP A 171 -11.84 5.50 -17.13
C ASP A 171 -12.41 6.85 -16.66
N GLN A 172 -12.90 6.96 -15.41
CA GLN A 172 -13.68 8.12 -14.97
C GLN A 172 -12.77 9.27 -14.51
N THR A 173 -12.76 10.38 -15.26
CA THR A 173 -12.15 11.65 -14.81
C THR A 173 -12.85 12.16 -13.55
N LEU A 174 -12.06 12.60 -12.57
CA LEU A 174 -12.54 13.04 -11.26
C LEU A 174 -12.46 14.56 -11.11
N GLU A 175 -13.51 15.16 -10.56
CA GLU A 175 -13.49 16.51 -10.00
C GLU A 175 -12.86 16.49 -8.61
N LEU A 176 -11.86 17.36 -8.36
CA LEU A 176 -11.26 17.53 -7.04
C LEU A 176 -11.92 18.68 -6.28
N ILE A 177 -12.51 18.37 -5.12
CA ILE A 177 -13.03 19.34 -4.16
C ILE A 177 -12.04 19.46 -3.00
N ASN A 178 -11.66 20.67 -2.57
CA ASN A 178 -10.93 20.84 -1.32
C ASN A 178 -11.82 20.41 -0.14
N ALA A 179 -11.37 19.46 0.68
CA ALA A 179 -12.05 19.09 1.91
C ALA A 179 -11.24 19.53 3.12
N GLU A 180 -11.86 20.33 3.97
CA GLU A 180 -11.25 20.82 5.21
C GLU A 180 -11.78 20.07 6.44
N ASN A 181 -13.00 19.51 6.34
CA ASN A 181 -13.75 18.87 7.43
C ASN A 181 -14.53 17.64 6.93
N ALA A 182 -15.06 16.83 7.85
CA ALA A 182 -15.81 15.61 7.52
C ALA A 182 -17.09 15.85 6.69
N ALA A 183 -17.73 17.02 6.79
CA ALA A 183 -18.91 17.33 5.98
C ALA A 183 -18.56 17.63 4.51
N ASP A 184 -17.30 17.94 4.20
CA ASP A 184 -16.80 18.10 2.82
C ASP A 184 -16.59 16.75 2.14
N VAL A 185 -16.11 15.77 2.90
CA VAL A 185 -16.12 14.35 2.49
C VAL A 185 -17.55 13.83 2.32
N GLY A 186 -18.48 14.25 3.19
CA GLY A 186 -19.92 13.98 3.05
C GLY A 186 -20.47 14.49 1.71
N ARG A 187 -20.32 15.80 1.43
CA ARG A 187 -20.78 16.42 0.18
C ARG A 187 -20.10 15.85 -1.08
N ALA A 188 -18.91 15.27 -0.95
CA ALA A 188 -18.24 14.56 -2.05
C ALA A 188 -18.83 13.16 -2.29
N ALA A 189 -19.28 12.45 -1.25
CA ALA A 189 -19.91 11.13 -1.37
C ALA A 189 -21.28 11.18 -2.08
N ASP A 190 -22.02 12.28 -1.90
CA ASP A 190 -23.32 12.50 -2.54
C ASP A 190 -23.18 12.83 -4.05
N ARG A 191 -21.96 12.91 -4.58
CA ARG A 191 -21.66 13.27 -5.97
C ARG A 191 -20.92 12.15 -6.71
N THR A 192 -21.38 11.84 -7.92
CA THR A 192 -20.62 11.00 -8.85
C THR A 192 -19.35 11.71 -9.33
N ALA A 193 -18.38 10.94 -9.84
CA ALA A 193 -17.13 11.45 -10.44
C ALA A 193 -16.33 12.43 -9.56
N THR A 194 -16.46 12.34 -8.23
CA THR A 194 -15.90 13.33 -7.29
C THR A 194 -14.85 12.68 -6.39
N ALA A 195 -13.80 13.44 -6.07
CA ALA A 195 -12.76 13.08 -5.12
C ALA A 195 -12.37 14.31 -4.27
N VAL A 196 -11.80 14.09 -3.09
CA VAL A 196 -11.39 15.17 -2.20
C VAL A 196 -9.87 15.40 -2.19
N ALA A 197 -9.47 16.66 -2.30
CA ALA A 197 -8.12 17.13 -2.02
C ALA A 197 -8.01 17.48 -0.53
N VAL A 198 -7.11 16.81 0.20
CA VAL A 198 -6.89 17.02 1.65
C VAL A 198 -5.44 17.38 1.94
N SER A 199 -5.20 18.19 2.98
CA SER A 199 -3.83 18.43 3.45
C SER A 199 -3.29 17.20 4.21
N PRO A 200 -1.96 16.96 4.22
CA PRO A 200 -1.33 15.96 5.12
C PRO A 200 -1.68 16.13 6.60
N ARG A 201 -2.08 17.33 7.02
CA ARG A 201 -2.41 17.68 8.41
C ARG A 201 -3.83 17.26 8.79
N ASN A 202 -4.79 17.37 7.86
CA ASN A 202 -6.18 16.96 8.08
C ASN A 202 -6.40 15.48 7.69
N ALA A 203 -5.45 14.87 6.98
CA ALA A 203 -5.53 13.49 6.50
C ALA A 203 -5.92 12.43 7.56
N PRO A 204 -5.44 12.42 8.81
CA PRO A 204 -5.80 11.37 9.78
C PRO A 204 -7.30 11.21 10.00
N GLU A 205 -8.02 12.33 10.14
CA GLU A 205 -9.46 12.39 10.37
C GLU A 205 -10.23 12.14 9.07
N LEU A 206 -9.90 12.91 8.02
CA LEU A 206 -10.67 12.91 6.77
C LEU A 206 -10.57 11.59 5.99
N LEU A 207 -9.43 10.88 6.08
CA LEU A 207 -9.25 9.57 5.45
C LEU A 207 -10.16 8.49 6.06
N ALA A 208 -10.45 8.57 7.37
CA ALA A 208 -11.36 7.62 8.02
C ALA A 208 -12.82 7.81 7.57
N GLU A 209 -13.27 9.04 7.37
CA GLU A 209 -14.59 9.32 6.80
C GLU A 209 -14.64 8.99 5.30
N ALA A 210 -13.56 9.24 4.56
CA ALA A 210 -13.48 8.96 3.13
C ALA A 210 -13.53 7.46 2.83
N GLU A 211 -12.79 6.63 3.57
CA GLU A 211 -12.90 5.17 3.46
C GLU A 211 -14.30 4.67 3.82
N ARG A 212 -14.91 5.18 4.90
CA ARG A 212 -16.27 4.81 5.34
C ARG A 212 -17.33 5.06 4.26
N ARG A 213 -17.16 6.12 3.46
CA ARG A 213 -18.07 6.51 2.37
C ARG A 213 -17.65 6.01 0.98
N GLY A 214 -16.46 5.42 0.85
CA GLY A 214 -15.85 5.14 -0.45
C GLY A 214 -15.60 6.40 -1.29
N VAL A 215 -15.15 7.50 -0.68
CA VAL A 215 -14.76 8.73 -1.40
C VAL A 215 -13.28 8.65 -1.75
N PRO A 216 -12.86 8.86 -3.02
CA PRO A 216 -11.45 8.91 -3.38
C PRO A 216 -10.76 10.18 -2.86
N VAL A 217 -9.47 10.08 -2.54
CA VAL A 217 -8.70 11.15 -1.87
C VAL A 217 -7.38 11.40 -2.57
N VAL A 218 -7.02 12.66 -2.79
CA VAL A 218 -5.68 13.11 -3.19
C VAL A 218 -5.09 13.92 -2.04
N ILE A 219 -3.86 13.61 -1.64
CA ILE A 219 -3.19 14.35 -0.55
C ILE A 219 -2.32 15.45 -1.14
N GLU A 220 -2.55 16.69 -0.71
CA GLU A 220 -2.00 17.89 -1.35
C GLU A 220 -1.28 18.81 -0.37
N SER A 221 -0.05 19.21 -0.73
CA SER A 221 0.73 20.23 -0.03
C SER A 221 1.62 20.97 -1.01
N THR A 222 2.07 22.16 -0.63
CA THR A 222 3.16 22.90 -1.28
C THR A 222 4.54 22.47 -0.78
N ALA A 223 4.61 21.65 0.27
CA ALA A 223 5.85 21.18 0.89
C ALA A 223 6.17 19.72 0.50
N PRO A 224 7.23 19.46 -0.30
CA PRO A 224 7.58 18.09 -0.73
C PRO A 224 7.84 17.11 0.42
N ALA A 225 8.35 17.59 1.56
CA ALA A 225 8.59 16.76 2.74
C ALA A 225 7.29 16.29 3.42
N GLU A 226 6.24 17.11 3.44
CA GLU A 226 4.93 16.69 3.97
C GLU A 226 4.28 15.65 3.05
N LEU A 227 4.50 15.73 1.73
CA LEU A 227 4.01 14.73 0.78
C LEU A 227 4.75 13.39 0.92
N LEU A 228 6.07 13.39 1.09
CA LEU A 228 6.82 12.15 1.32
C LEU A 228 6.37 11.45 2.62
N ALA A 229 6.15 12.22 3.69
CA ALA A 229 5.58 11.67 4.93
C ALA A 229 4.16 11.13 4.71
N ALA A 230 3.31 11.84 3.97
CA ALA A 230 1.96 11.38 3.65
C ALA A 230 1.93 10.13 2.76
N GLU A 231 2.85 9.98 1.82
CA GLU A 231 2.98 8.80 0.97
C GLU A 231 3.35 7.56 1.80
N LEU A 232 4.30 7.70 2.73
CA LEU A 232 4.71 6.64 3.65
C LEU A 232 3.63 6.24 4.67
N LEU A 233 2.84 7.21 5.16
CA LEU A 233 1.80 6.99 6.18
C LEU A 233 0.44 6.56 5.60
N TYR A 234 0.10 7.02 4.39
CA TYR A 234 -1.25 6.91 3.85
C TYR A 234 -1.33 6.33 2.42
N GLY A 235 -0.21 6.09 1.74
CA GLY A 235 -0.17 5.54 0.38
C GLY A 235 -0.79 4.15 0.21
N GLY A 236 -1.01 3.42 1.32
CA GLY A 236 -1.73 2.14 1.39
C GLY A 236 -3.23 2.22 1.72
N ARG A 237 -3.80 3.41 1.93
CA ARG A 237 -5.20 3.55 2.32
C ARG A 237 -6.12 3.54 1.11
N ALA A 238 -7.10 2.64 1.06
CA ALA A 238 -7.88 2.35 -0.16
C ALA A 238 -8.55 3.58 -0.80
N ALA A 239 -8.91 4.59 0.00
CA ALA A 239 -9.42 5.87 -0.50
C ALA A 239 -8.36 6.71 -1.25
N VAL A 240 -7.08 6.64 -0.83
CA VAL A 240 -5.99 7.47 -1.38
C VAL A 240 -5.65 7.04 -2.81
N LEU A 241 -5.75 8.00 -3.73
CA LEU A 241 -5.34 7.90 -5.14
C LEU A 241 -3.85 8.22 -5.33
N GLY A 242 -3.30 9.09 -4.48
CA GLY A 242 -1.89 9.47 -4.47
C GLY A 242 -1.65 10.85 -3.86
N THR A 243 -0.43 11.35 -4.05
CA THR A 243 0.05 12.67 -3.60
C THR A 243 0.09 13.67 -4.76
N ARG A 244 -0.14 14.96 -4.49
CA ARG A 244 0.04 16.06 -5.46
C ARG A 244 0.75 17.26 -4.83
N LEU A 245 1.84 17.71 -5.45
CA LEU A 245 2.45 19.01 -5.15
C LEU A 245 1.60 20.12 -5.79
N ARG A 246 1.30 21.16 -5.01
CA ARG A 246 0.65 22.39 -5.46
C ARG A 246 1.66 23.43 -5.93
#